data_AF-A0A7S1B1Z5-F1
#
_entry.id   AF-A0A7S1B1Z5-F1
#
_cell.length_a   1.000
_cell.length_b   1.000
_cell.length_c   1.000
_cell.angle_alpha   90.00
_cell.angle_beta   90.00
_cell.angle_gamma   90.00
#
_symmetry.space_group_name_H-M   'P 1'
#
loop_
_entity.id
_entity.type
_entity.pdbx_description
1 polymer ?
#
loop_
_entity_poly.entity_id
_entity_poly.type
_entity_poly.pdbx_seq_one_letter_code
_entity_poly.pdbx_strand_id
1 'polypeptide(L)'
;FGSSFSTLFSHDGQAFLCLFPHLLEMFPSKVQSSLLQCSGQFCTSGEMATELTFDSCRCRGGDTVSTKNFATARTVARKVFEELEQHYSEERIQYEESGHQPSVHKANEWNTYLDKDRLRVFQREAMDFIRGHAECRMRILSPPHLRFLVLLQHFVSEDTSDFYRHESQRKHHDSFEGFLTNGVNSQLVKDAHRSEWSVEGRTFSQQAQLSNDGVPQEDRKRAIANFQKEFVEALETYLLDFCRRRELSATGTERLMQAVTTQMSQIGLANLDRSSQAAKYFVSGQGLDQRTAYNISVMDTGPQLGESLKLSMLCMKTGFTHYLTEETLGIPGSFFEDEPPQRCAPSSYLYQYTTLRFTPGPLVGGCERTECLVIDALDEVHIDPVPPDDSQCGGLDLPQVSERRY
;
A
#
# COMPACT_ATOMS: atom_id res chain seq x y z
N PHE A 1 -37.72 -16.08 -36.52
CA PHE A 1 -36.93 -15.50 -37.62
C PHE A 1 -35.65 -14.95 -36.99
N GLY A 2 -34.52 -15.64 -36.89
CA GLY A 2 -33.98 -16.70 -37.72
C GLY A 2 -33.01 -16.11 -38.73
N SER A 3 -31.73 -15.95 -38.37
CA SER A 3 -30.56 -16.34 -39.18
C SER A 3 -29.24 -15.96 -38.49
N SER A 4 -28.49 -17.00 -38.11
CA SER A 4 -27.10 -17.03 -37.65
C SER A 4 -26.09 -16.74 -38.77
N PHE A 5 -24.85 -16.41 -38.41
CA PHE A 5 -23.52 -16.78 -38.99
C PHE A 5 -22.49 -15.79 -38.38
N SER A 6 -21.25 -16.08 -38.00
CA SER A 6 -20.46 -17.26 -37.64
C SER A 6 -19.10 -16.72 -37.16
N THR A 7 -18.47 -17.48 -36.27
CA THR A 7 -17.15 -17.30 -35.65
C THR A 7 -15.98 -17.16 -36.63
N LEU A 8 -14.94 -16.39 -36.23
CA LEU A 8 -13.54 -16.57 -36.62
C LEU A 8 -12.63 -15.97 -35.54
N PHE A 9 -11.83 -16.83 -34.89
CA PHE A 9 -10.69 -16.49 -34.04
C PHE A 9 -9.47 -16.19 -34.93
N SER A 10 -8.63 -15.22 -34.55
CA SER A 10 -7.17 -15.40 -34.44
C SER A 10 -6.48 -14.16 -33.84
N HIS A 11 -5.48 -14.45 -33.01
CA HIS A 11 -4.45 -13.60 -32.42
C HIS A 11 -3.99 -12.40 -33.27
N ASP A 12 -3.83 -11.23 -32.65
CA ASP A 12 -2.52 -10.62 -32.42
C ASP A 12 -2.60 -9.41 -31.49
N GLY A 13 -1.58 -9.28 -30.63
CA GLY A 13 -1.52 -8.33 -29.54
C GLY A 13 -1.38 -6.87 -29.99
N GLN A 14 -2.18 -6.02 -29.38
CA GLN A 14 -1.84 -4.62 -29.12
C GLN A 14 -2.33 -4.23 -27.74
N ALA A 15 -1.40 -3.73 -26.93
CA ALA A 15 -1.61 -3.19 -25.61
C ALA A 15 -2.57 -1.99 -25.67
N PHE A 16 -3.67 -2.06 -24.92
CA PHE A 16 -4.54 -0.91 -24.68
C PHE A 16 -3.93 0.00 -23.61
N LEU A 17 -3.12 0.97 -24.05
CA LEU A 17 -2.97 2.27 -23.40
C LEU A 17 -4.22 3.09 -23.72
N CYS A 18 -5.26 3.00 -22.88
CA CYS A 18 -6.46 3.83 -23.03
C CYS A 18 -7.28 3.90 -21.72
N LEU A 19 -6.67 4.43 -20.67
CA LEU A 19 -7.34 5.19 -19.62
C LEU A 19 -6.42 6.37 -19.32
N PHE A 20 -6.95 7.54 -18.98
CA PHE A 20 -6.27 8.85 -18.73
C PHE A 20 -6.12 9.84 -19.91
N PRO A 21 -7.20 10.51 -20.36
CA PRO A 21 -7.10 11.73 -21.17
C PRO A 21 -7.07 13.04 -20.37
N HIS A 22 -7.23 13.05 -19.03
CA HIS A 22 -7.44 14.28 -18.25
C HIS A 22 -6.36 14.63 -17.22
N LEU A 23 -5.23 13.92 -17.19
CA LEU A 23 -4.10 14.26 -16.30
C LEU A 23 -2.88 14.86 -17.02
N LEU A 24 -2.92 15.01 -18.35
CA LEU A 24 -1.82 15.57 -19.14
C LEU A 24 -1.90 17.09 -19.38
N GLU A 25 -2.99 17.76 -18.98
CA GLU A 25 -3.18 19.20 -19.25
C GLU A 25 -2.68 20.14 -18.13
N MET A 26 -2.09 19.65 -17.03
CA MET A 26 -1.60 20.50 -15.93
C MET A 26 -0.07 20.70 -15.87
N PHE A 27 0.69 20.26 -16.87
CA PHE A 27 2.15 20.44 -16.88
C PHE A 27 2.61 21.60 -17.77
N PRO A 28 3.17 22.70 -17.23
CA PRO A 28 3.92 23.64 -18.05
C PRO A 28 5.24 22.99 -18.50
N SER A 29 5.35 22.81 -19.81
CA SER A 29 6.51 22.31 -20.55
C SER A 29 7.78 23.14 -20.29
N LYS A 30 8.80 22.55 -19.67
CA LYS A 30 10.22 22.95 -19.82
C LYS A 30 11.16 21.91 -19.22
N VAL A 31 11.37 20.80 -19.93
CA VAL A 31 12.61 20.02 -19.81
C VAL A 31 13.04 19.67 -21.24
N GLN A 32 14.00 20.43 -21.77
CA GLN A 32 14.61 20.16 -23.06
C GLN A 32 15.44 18.87 -22.97
N SER A 33 15.02 17.87 -23.73
CA SER A 33 15.75 16.64 -24.01
C SER A 33 16.89 16.93 -25.00
N SER A 34 18.14 16.73 -24.57
CA SER A 34 19.27 16.57 -25.49
C SER A 34 19.46 15.07 -25.76
N LEU A 35 18.72 14.55 -26.74
CA LEU A 35 18.96 13.24 -27.36
C LEU A 35 19.84 13.44 -28.59
N LEU A 36 21.11 13.03 -28.48
CA LEU A 36 22.03 12.95 -29.61
C LEU A 36 21.60 11.80 -30.53
N GLN A 37 21.43 12.16 -31.80
CA GLN A 37 21.25 11.28 -32.95
C GLN A 37 22.44 10.32 -33.10
N CYS A 38 22.13 9.05 -33.35
CA CYS A 38 22.95 8.22 -34.23
C CYS A 38 22.03 7.50 -35.20
N SER A 39 22.22 7.79 -36.49
CA SER A 39 21.52 7.31 -37.66
C SER A 39 21.83 5.84 -37.98
N GLY A 40 20.86 5.15 -38.58
CA GLY A 40 20.82 3.69 -38.71
C GLY A 40 21.55 3.06 -39.89
N GLN A 41 21.44 1.73 -39.96
CA GLN A 41 21.46 0.92 -41.19
C GLN A 41 20.88 -0.48 -40.93
N PHE A 42 20.07 -0.96 -41.87
CA PHE A 42 19.38 -2.25 -41.90
C PHE A 42 20.34 -3.44 -42.02
N CYS A 43 20.07 -4.54 -41.30
CA CYS A 43 20.38 -5.91 -41.71
C CYS A 43 19.35 -6.90 -41.11
N THR A 44 19.04 -7.91 -41.91
CA THR A 44 17.92 -8.86 -41.87
C THR A 44 18.14 -10.10 -40.99
N SER A 45 17.03 -10.66 -40.49
CA SER A 45 16.76 -12.05 -40.06
C SER A 45 17.90 -12.98 -39.60
N GLY A 46 17.78 -13.46 -38.36
CA GLY A 46 18.43 -14.69 -37.89
C GLY A 46 18.80 -14.61 -36.41
N GLU A 47 18.18 -15.47 -35.60
CA GLU A 47 18.68 -15.93 -34.30
C GLU A 47 18.99 -14.85 -33.23
N MET A 48 18.01 -14.51 -32.39
CA MET A 48 18.28 -13.88 -31.08
C MET A 48 17.84 -14.79 -29.95
N ALA A 49 18.65 -15.81 -29.73
CA ALA A 49 18.72 -16.55 -28.48
C ALA A 49 20.19 -16.62 -28.08
N THR A 50 20.72 -15.55 -27.48
CA THR A 50 21.80 -15.55 -26.48
C THR A 50 22.21 -14.11 -26.15
N GLU A 51 22.56 -13.90 -24.88
CA GLU A 51 23.38 -12.78 -24.37
C GLU A 51 22.69 -11.42 -24.11
N LEU A 52 21.89 -11.38 -23.04
CA LEU A 52 21.97 -10.26 -22.08
C LEU A 52 23.19 -10.48 -21.16
N THR A 53 24.38 -10.46 -21.75
CA THR A 53 25.61 -10.19 -21.01
C THR A 53 25.53 -8.73 -20.61
N PHE A 54 25.17 -8.49 -19.34
CA PHE A 54 25.39 -7.20 -18.71
C PHE A 54 26.89 -6.95 -18.74
N ASP A 55 27.30 -6.19 -19.74
CA ASP A 55 28.68 -5.81 -19.92
C ASP A 55 29.10 -5.06 -18.67
N SER A 56 29.95 -5.72 -17.89
CA SER A 56 30.51 -5.20 -16.67
C SER A 56 31.34 -3.99 -17.02
N CYS A 57 30.74 -2.79 -16.96
CA CYS A 57 31.50 -1.56 -16.81
C CYS A 57 32.26 -1.68 -15.47
N ARG A 58 33.47 -2.22 -15.54
CA ARG A 58 34.50 -2.18 -14.50
C ARG A 58 34.90 -0.72 -14.30
N CYS A 59 34.05 0.05 -13.63
CA CYS A 59 34.44 1.30 -13.01
C CYS A 59 35.28 0.92 -11.77
N ARG A 60 36.60 1.03 -11.92
CA ARG A 60 37.54 1.01 -10.79
C ARG A 60 37.12 2.06 -9.76
N GLY A 61 36.78 1.63 -8.54
CA GLY A 61 36.82 2.48 -7.34
C GLY A 61 35.63 3.40 -7.07
N GLY A 62 34.40 3.03 -7.43
CA GLY A 62 33.19 3.73 -6.99
C GLY A 62 32.19 2.78 -6.33
N ASP A 63 31.61 3.17 -5.19
CA ASP A 63 30.53 2.41 -4.56
C ASP A 63 29.39 2.21 -5.57
N THR A 64 29.08 0.94 -5.87
CA THR A 64 27.94 0.60 -6.74
C THR A 64 26.65 1.13 -6.13
N VAL A 65 25.62 1.39 -6.96
CA VAL A 65 24.28 1.77 -6.49
C VAL A 65 23.80 0.83 -5.38
N SER A 66 23.97 -0.48 -5.59
CA SER A 66 23.66 -1.52 -4.60
C SER A 66 24.46 -1.36 -3.31
N THR A 67 25.77 -1.09 -3.37
CA THR A 67 26.60 -0.88 -2.16
C THR A 67 26.09 0.30 -1.33
N LYS A 68 25.78 1.43 -1.98
CA LYS A 68 25.24 2.62 -1.29
C LYS A 68 23.88 2.34 -0.67
N ASN A 69 22.98 1.72 -1.43
CA ASN A 69 21.66 1.34 -0.92
C ASN A 69 21.78 0.37 0.25
N PHE A 70 22.67 -0.62 0.21
CA PHE A 70 22.85 -1.58 1.30
C PHE A 70 23.43 -0.95 2.57
N ALA A 71 24.33 0.03 2.44
CA ALA A 71 24.85 0.77 3.57
C ALA A 71 23.74 1.59 4.24
N THR A 72 22.99 2.38 3.47
CA THR A 72 21.85 3.17 3.97
C THR A 72 20.76 2.28 4.55
N ALA A 73 20.41 1.20 3.84
CA ALA A 73 19.41 0.23 4.26
C ALA A 73 19.72 -0.41 5.60
N ARG A 74 20.99 -0.72 5.88
CA ARG A 74 21.39 -1.27 7.19
C ARG A 74 21.09 -0.30 8.32
N THR A 75 21.40 0.98 8.11
CA THR A 75 21.10 2.03 9.10
C THR A 75 19.59 2.22 9.25
N VAL A 76 18.84 2.23 8.14
CA VAL A 76 17.38 2.39 8.13
C VAL A 76 16.69 1.21 8.81
N ALA A 77 17.02 -0.03 8.45
CA ALA A 77 16.44 -1.23 9.05
C ALA A 77 16.68 -1.25 10.57
N ARG A 78 17.92 -0.94 11.02
CA ARG A 78 18.20 -0.84 12.45
C ARG A 78 17.28 0.18 13.13
N LYS A 79 17.19 1.41 12.60
CA LYS A 79 16.33 2.45 13.16
C LYS A 79 14.86 2.04 13.19
N VAL A 80 14.35 1.44 12.12
CA VAL A 80 12.98 0.94 12.03
C VAL A 80 12.65 -0.01 13.18
N PHE A 81 13.50 -0.99 13.44
CA PHE A 81 13.25 -1.96 14.49
C PHE A 81 13.51 -1.42 15.90
N GLU A 82 14.38 -0.42 16.06
CA GLU A 82 14.52 0.37 17.29
C GLU A 82 13.25 1.20 17.56
N GLU A 83 12.69 1.85 16.54
CA GLU A 83 11.43 2.62 16.61
C GLU A 83 10.24 1.70 16.99
N LEU A 84 10.14 0.53 16.37
CA LEU A 84 9.08 -0.44 16.70
C LEU A 84 9.21 -0.94 18.14
N GLU A 85 10.42 -1.29 18.59
CA GLU A 85 10.64 -1.70 19.97
C GLU A 85 10.22 -0.60 20.95
N GLN A 86 10.64 0.63 20.70
CA GLN A 86 10.30 1.78 21.54
C GLN A 86 8.78 1.98 21.60
N HIS A 87 8.11 1.98 20.46
CA HIS A 87 6.65 2.12 20.38
C HIS A 87 5.91 1.08 21.22
N TYR A 88 6.26 -0.20 21.09
CA TYR A 88 5.60 -1.26 21.86
C TYR A 88 5.99 -1.26 23.34
N SER A 89 7.18 -0.75 23.69
CA SER A 89 7.56 -0.55 25.08
C SER A 89 6.72 0.55 25.73
N GLU A 90 6.53 1.67 25.04
CA GLU A 90 5.72 2.79 25.49
C GLU A 90 4.24 2.39 25.60
N GLU A 91 3.70 1.73 24.57
CA GLU A 91 2.33 1.23 24.57
C GLU A 91 2.08 0.28 25.76
N ARG A 92 3.01 -0.65 26.03
CA ARG A 92 2.89 -1.57 27.14
C ARG A 92 2.86 -0.85 28.49
N ILE A 93 3.71 0.16 28.69
CA ILE A 93 3.71 0.98 29.91
C ILE A 93 2.37 1.67 30.08
N GLN A 94 1.87 2.36 29.05
CA GLN A 94 0.57 3.04 29.08
C GLN A 94 -0.57 2.08 29.39
N TYR A 95 -0.53 0.87 28.80
CA TYR A 95 -1.54 -0.15 29.01
C TYR A 95 -1.51 -0.68 30.46
N GLU A 96 -0.32 -0.92 31.02
CA GLU A 96 -0.14 -1.33 32.42
C GLU A 96 -0.59 -0.22 33.39
N GLU A 97 -0.27 1.05 33.12
CA GLU A 97 -0.71 2.21 33.91
C GLU A 97 -2.24 2.39 33.90
N SER A 98 -2.88 2.06 32.78
CA SER A 98 -4.35 2.11 32.66
C SER A 98 -5.06 0.98 33.41
N GLY A 99 -4.33 -0.01 33.96
CA GLY A 99 -4.88 -1.11 34.74
C GLY A 99 -5.61 -2.19 33.96
N HIS A 100 -5.54 -2.17 32.62
CA HIS A 100 -6.17 -3.18 31.78
C HIS A 100 -5.30 -4.45 31.68
N GLN A 101 -5.94 -5.62 31.57
CA GLN A 101 -5.24 -6.86 31.27
C GLN A 101 -5.12 -7.04 29.75
N PRO A 102 -3.93 -7.33 29.20
CA PRO A 102 -3.77 -7.51 27.77
C PRO A 102 -4.42 -8.82 27.33
N SER A 103 -5.01 -8.83 26.13
CA SER A 103 -5.41 -10.08 25.50
C SER A 103 -4.19 -10.92 25.14
N VAL A 104 -4.36 -12.24 24.93
CA VAL A 104 -3.29 -13.13 24.46
C VAL A 104 -2.67 -12.62 23.16
N HIS A 105 -3.50 -12.17 22.23
CA HIS A 105 -3.07 -11.60 20.95
C HIS A 105 -2.21 -10.34 21.13
N LYS A 106 -2.62 -9.43 22.03
CA LYS A 106 -1.87 -8.21 22.33
C LYS A 106 -0.52 -8.54 22.99
N ALA A 107 -0.51 -9.50 23.91
CA ALA A 107 0.74 -9.98 24.52
C ALA A 107 1.67 -10.63 23.49
N ASN A 108 1.14 -11.41 22.53
CA ASN A 108 1.93 -12.00 21.45
C ASN A 108 2.52 -10.94 20.51
N GLU A 109 1.78 -9.87 20.23
CA GLU A 109 2.26 -8.72 19.47
C GLU A 109 3.42 -8.03 20.21
N TRP A 110 3.26 -7.71 21.50
CA TRP A 110 4.35 -7.15 22.31
C TRP A 110 5.58 -8.05 22.34
N ASN A 111 5.40 -9.35 22.59
CA ASN A 111 6.50 -10.33 22.60
C ASN A 111 7.22 -10.42 21.25
N THR A 112 6.59 -10.02 20.15
CA THR A 112 7.21 -10.00 18.83
C THR A 112 8.26 -8.89 18.73
N TYR A 113 7.99 -7.73 19.31
CA TYR A 113 8.84 -6.53 19.17
C TYR A 113 9.70 -6.20 20.40
N LEU A 114 9.40 -6.80 21.56
CA LEU A 114 10.22 -6.65 22.77
C LEU A 114 11.32 -7.73 22.89
N ASP A 115 11.28 -8.76 22.04
CA ASP A 115 12.31 -9.81 21.97
C ASP A 115 13.47 -9.36 21.06
N LYS A 116 14.62 -9.08 21.68
CA LYS A 116 15.84 -8.62 21.00
C LYS A 116 16.37 -9.63 19.96
N ASP A 117 16.21 -10.92 20.18
CA ASP A 117 16.69 -11.93 19.23
C ASP A 117 15.79 -11.99 18.01
N ARG A 118 14.47 -11.81 18.18
CA ARG A 118 13.53 -11.65 17.05
C ARG A 118 13.82 -10.40 16.25
N LEU A 119 14.06 -9.26 16.90
CA LEU A 119 14.41 -8.02 16.19
C LEU A 119 15.68 -8.18 15.33
N ARG A 120 16.68 -8.93 15.80
CA ARG A 120 17.89 -9.24 15.00
C ARG A 120 17.57 -10.12 13.79
N VAL A 121 16.61 -11.04 13.91
CA VAL A 121 16.13 -11.84 12.78
C VAL A 121 15.41 -10.95 11.77
N PHE A 122 14.49 -10.08 12.21
CA PHE A 122 13.79 -9.16 11.32
C PHE A 122 14.73 -8.19 10.60
N GLN A 123 15.76 -7.69 11.29
CA GLN A 123 16.82 -6.89 10.66
C GLN A 123 17.55 -7.67 9.55
N ARG A 124 17.80 -8.97 9.74
CA ARG A 124 18.43 -9.81 8.73
C ARG A 124 17.50 -10.04 7.54
N GLU A 125 16.26 -10.40 7.79
CA GLU A 125 15.24 -10.63 6.76
C GLU A 125 14.99 -9.36 5.93
N ALA A 126 14.93 -8.18 6.57
CA ALA A 126 14.85 -6.90 5.88
C ALA A 126 16.04 -6.68 4.94
N MET A 127 17.25 -7.03 5.36
CA MET A 127 18.44 -6.92 4.50
C MET A 127 18.42 -7.93 3.34
N ASP A 128 17.91 -9.14 3.55
CA ASP A 128 17.76 -10.14 2.48
C ASP A 128 16.72 -9.69 1.45
N PHE A 129 15.60 -9.14 1.91
CA PHE A 129 14.60 -8.51 1.06
C PHE A 129 15.19 -7.38 0.22
N ILE A 130 15.91 -6.43 0.83
CA ILE A 130 16.52 -5.29 0.12
C ILE A 130 17.53 -5.75 -0.94
N ARG A 131 18.30 -6.80 -0.68
CA ARG A 131 19.21 -7.40 -1.68
C ARG A 131 18.43 -7.98 -2.87
N GLY A 132 17.28 -8.60 -2.59
CA GLY A 132 16.38 -9.19 -3.58
C GLY A 132 15.52 -8.18 -4.34
N HIS A 133 15.29 -6.97 -3.81
CA HIS A 133 14.38 -5.98 -4.39
C HIS A 133 14.96 -5.33 -5.67
N ALA A 134 14.17 -5.26 -6.73
CA ALA A 134 14.62 -4.79 -8.05
C ALA A 134 15.07 -3.32 -8.02
N GLU A 135 14.27 -2.44 -7.42
CA GLU A 135 14.61 -1.00 -7.35
C GLU A 135 15.94 -0.73 -6.63
N CYS A 136 16.27 -1.51 -5.59
CA CYS A 136 17.51 -1.36 -4.83
C CYS A 136 18.75 -1.64 -5.68
N ARG A 137 18.60 -2.40 -6.78
CA ARG A 137 19.68 -2.67 -7.74
C ARG A 137 19.75 -1.63 -8.86
N MET A 138 18.63 -0.99 -9.18
CA MET A 138 18.51 -0.13 -10.37
C MET A 138 18.76 1.36 -10.09
N ARG A 139 18.41 1.86 -8.89
CA ARG A 139 18.52 3.29 -8.56
C ARG A 139 18.90 3.52 -7.11
N ILE A 140 19.49 4.67 -6.81
CA ILE A 140 19.76 5.09 -5.42
C ILE A 140 18.42 5.44 -4.77
N LEU A 141 18.14 4.87 -3.60
CA LEU A 141 16.91 5.09 -2.87
C LEU A 141 17.14 6.03 -1.69
N SER A 142 16.16 6.90 -1.43
CA SER A 142 16.19 7.79 -0.27
C SER A 142 15.97 6.99 1.02
N PRO A 143 16.47 7.46 2.19
CA PRO A 143 16.19 6.81 3.47
C PRO A 143 14.69 6.65 3.78
N PRO A 144 13.80 7.64 3.50
CA PRO A 144 12.35 7.46 3.68
C PRO A 144 11.76 6.35 2.81
N HIS A 145 12.18 6.25 1.54
CA HIS A 145 11.71 5.18 0.65
C HIS A 145 12.17 3.79 1.11
N LEU A 146 13.42 3.67 1.56
CA LEU A 146 13.92 2.43 2.16
C LEU A 146 13.17 2.08 3.45
N ARG A 147 12.81 3.09 4.27
CA ARG A 147 12.02 2.89 5.49
C ARG A 147 10.65 2.31 5.16
N PHE A 148 9.98 2.90 4.16
CA PHE A 148 8.69 2.47 3.66
C PHE A 148 8.73 1.01 3.17
N LEU A 149 9.69 0.67 2.30
CA LEU A 149 9.85 -0.70 1.79
C LEU A 149 10.12 -1.72 2.90
N VAL A 150 11.00 -1.40 3.86
CA VAL A 150 11.34 -2.31 4.96
C VAL A 150 10.14 -2.59 5.86
N LEU A 151 9.44 -1.54 6.29
CA LEU A 151 8.27 -1.69 7.15
C LEU A 151 7.14 -2.41 6.44
N LEU A 152 6.84 -2.03 5.21
CA LEU A 152 5.76 -2.64 4.47
C LEU A 152 6.02 -4.12 4.26
N GLN A 153 7.24 -4.50 3.83
CA GLN A 153 7.61 -5.90 3.71
C GLN A 153 7.51 -6.64 5.05
N HIS A 154 8.01 -6.04 6.14
CA HIS A 154 7.96 -6.64 7.47
C HIS A 154 6.52 -6.95 7.89
N PHE A 155 5.61 -5.98 7.76
CA PHE A 155 4.22 -6.15 8.16
C PHE A 155 3.48 -7.18 7.31
N VAL A 156 3.61 -7.14 5.97
CA VAL A 156 2.94 -8.14 5.13
C VAL A 156 3.49 -9.56 5.36
N SER A 157 4.79 -9.69 5.66
CA SER A 157 5.39 -10.98 6.05
C SER A 157 4.89 -11.47 7.40
N GLU A 158 4.76 -10.58 8.38
CA GLU A 158 4.30 -10.91 9.72
C GLU A 158 2.82 -11.31 9.73
N ASP A 159 1.98 -10.66 8.93
CA ASP A 159 0.58 -11.03 8.72
C ASP A 159 0.46 -12.40 8.07
N THR A 160 1.17 -12.60 6.96
CA THR A 160 1.13 -13.86 6.21
C THR A 160 1.63 -15.03 7.06
N SER A 161 2.65 -14.80 7.88
CA SER A 161 3.22 -15.84 8.75
C SER A 161 2.33 -16.15 9.95
N ASP A 162 1.44 -15.25 10.38
CA ASP A 162 0.56 -15.45 11.53
C ASP A 162 -0.40 -16.64 11.32
N PHE A 163 -0.84 -16.87 10.08
CA PHE A 163 -1.74 -17.98 9.75
C PHE A 163 -1.14 -19.37 9.97
N TYR A 164 0.19 -19.46 9.99
CA TYR A 164 0.95 -20.69 10.21
C TYR A 164 1.37 -20.86 11.68
N ARG A 165 1.08 -19.90 12.56
CA ARG A 165 1.32 -20.00 14.00
C ARG A 165 0.21 -20.81 14.66
N HIS A 166 0.54 -21.48 15.76
CA HIS A 166 -0.47 -22.05 16.64
C HIS A 166 -1.39 -20.96 17.17
N GLU A 167 -2.65 -21.30 17.45
CA GLU A 167 -3.68 -20.34 17.87
C GLU A 167 -3.25 -19.51 19.08
N SER A 168 -2.58 -20.12 20.07
CA SER A 168 -2.07 -19.43 21.26
C SER A 168 -0.92 -18.45 20.98
N GLN A 169 -0.31 -18.51 19.79
CA GLN A 169 0.81 -17.66 19.35
C GLN A 169 0.40 -16.66 18.26
N ARG A 170 -0.87 -16.69 17.82
CA ARG A 170 -1.39 -15.74 16.84
C ARG A 170 -1.44 -14.35 17.42
N LYS A 171 -1.11 -13.37 16.58
CA LYS A 171 -1.18 -11.95 16.90
C LYS A 171 -2.52 -11.37 16.46
N HIS A 172 -3.13 -11.93 15.43
CA HIS A 172 -4.39 -11.40 14.89
C HIS A 172 -5.58 -12.20 15.40
N HIS A 173 -6.72 -11.51 15.51
CA HIS A 173 -8.01 -12.09 15.82
C HIS A 173 -8.95 -11.98 14.62
N ASP A 174 -8.39 -12.24 13.43
CA ASP A 174 -9.13 -12.12 12.18
C ASP A 174 -10.23 -13.18 12.11
N SER A 175 -11.39 -12.76 11.62
CA SER A 175 -12.49 -13.65 11.29
C SER A 175 -12.58 -13.81 9.78
N PHE A 176 -13.00 -15.00 9.35
CA PHE A 176 -13.11 -15.35 7.96
C PHE A 176 -14.50 -15.91 7.67
N GLU A 177 -15.04 -15.49 6.53
CA GLU A 177 -16.32 -15.88 5.97
C GLU A 177 -16.17 -16.09 4.45
N GLY A 178 -17.29 -16.16 3.73
CA GLY A 178 -17.32 -16.32 2.29
C GLY A 178 -18.61 -16.99 1.83
N PHE A 179 -18.85 -16.98 0.52
CA PHE A 179 -20.02 -17.63 -0.09
C PHE A 179 -19.68 -19.02 -0.59
N LEU A 180 -18.45 -19.20 -1.10
CA LEU A 180 -17.94 -20.48 -1.60
C LEU A 180 -17.00 -21.16 -0.59
N THR A 181 -16.35 -20.37 0.26
CA THR A 181 -15.34 -20.81 1.24
C THR A 181 -15.53 -20.11 2.59
N ASN A 182 -14.71 -20.47 3.58
CA ASN A 182 -14.53 -19.70 4.82
C ASN A 182 -13.14 -19.02 4.85
N GLY A 183 -12.66 -18.57 3.69
CA GLY A 183 -11.30 -18.05 3.50
C GLY A 183 -11.21 -16.55 3.31
N VAL A 184 -12.33 -15.83 3.25
CA VAL A 184 -12.37 -14.38 2.97
C VAL A 184 -12.43 -13.59 4.26
N ASN A 185 -11.50 -12.66 4.45
CA ASN A 185 -11.47 -11.79 5.63
C ASN A 185 -12.80 -11.03 5.79
N SER A 186 -13.46 -11.14 6.95
CA SER A 186 -14.79 -10.56 7.15
C SER A 186 -14.80 -9.03 7.09
N GLN A 187 -13.68 -8.38 7.40
CA GLN A 187 -13.58 -6.92 7.30
C GLN A 187 -13.57 -6.46 5.84
N LEU A 188 -12.94 -7.22 4.93
CA LEU A 188 -13.02 -6.97 3.49
C LEU A 188 -14.47 -7.02 3.00
N VAL A 189 -15.26 -8.02 3.44
CA VAL A 189 -16.67 -8.13 3.04
C VAL A 189 -17.46 -6.91 3.52
N LYS A 190 -17.31 -6.53 4.78
CA LYS A 190 -18.01 -5.36 5.37
C LYS A 190 -17.70 -4.06 4.63
N ASP A 191 -16.45 -3.84 4.26
CA ASP A 191 -16.00 -2.60 3.64
C ASP A 191 -15.94 -2.61 2.12
N ALA A 192 -16.31 -3.72 1.46
CA ALA A 192 -16.23 -3.85 0.01
C ALA A 192 -16.85 -2.65 -0.73
N HIS A 193 -18.00 -2.16 -0.29
CA HIS A 193 -18.70 -1.04 -0.92
C HIS A 193 -17.96 0.31 -0.87
N ARG A 194 -16.90 0.44 -0.05
CA ARG A 194 -16.15 1.68 0.16
C ARG A 194 -14.96 1.85 -0.78
N SER A 195 -14.58 0.80 -1.50
CA SER A 195 -13.39 0.79 -2.35
C SER A 195 -13.73 0.43 -3.79
N GLU A 196 -12.78 0.69 -4.67
CA GLU A 196 -12.80 0.19 -6.04
C GLU A 196 -12.02 -1.12 -6.13
N TRP A 197 -12.56 -2.10 -6.85
CA TRP A 197 -11.95 -3.41 -6.99
C TRP A 197 -11.79 -3.77 -8.46
N SER A 198 -10.72 -4.47 -8.78
CA SER A 198 -10.51 -5.13 -10.06
C SER A 198 -10.04 -6.57 -9.80
N VAL A 199 -10.76 -7.55 -10.34
CA VAL A 199 -10.40 -8.98 -10.28
C VAL A 199 -10.22 -9.46 -11.71
N GLU A 200 -8.96 -9.71 -12.11
CA GLU A 200 -8.59 -10.11 -13.47
C GLU A 200 -9.21 -9.21 -14.56
N GLY A 201 -9.13 -7.90 -14.35
CA GLY A 201 -9.67 -6.88 -15.26
C GLY A 201 -11.17 -6.62 -15.16
N ARG A 202 -11.93 -7.43 -14.41
CA ARG A 202 -13.34 -7.12 -14.09
C ARG A 202 -13.42 -6.13 -12.94
N THR A 203 -14.01 -4.97 -13.18
CA THR A 203 -14.11 -3.87 -12.20
C THR A 203 -15.41 -3.91 -11.40
N PHE A 204 -15.31 -3.62 -10.10
CA PHE A 204 -16.43 -3.46 -9.16
C PHE A 204 -16.26 -2.14 -8.42
N SER A 205 -17.24 -1.24 -8.53
CA SER A 205 -17.26 0.01 -7.76
C SER A 205 -18.70 0.40 -7.45
N GLN A 206 -18.96 0.72 -6.19
CA GLN A 206 -20.27 1.19 -5.73
C GLN A 206 -20.28 2.69 -5.38
N GLN A 207 -19.11 3.34 -5.33
CA GLN A 207 -18.99 4.76 -4.96
C GLN A 207 -19.80 5.69 -5.89
N ALA A 208 -19.90 5.35 -7.18
CA ALA A 208 -20.69 6.11 -8.16
C ALA A 208 -22.21 5.89 -8.06
N GLN A 209 -22.67 4.81 -7.40
CA GLN A 209 -24.09 4.45 -7.34
C GLN A 209 -24.80 4.97 -6.07
N LEU A 210 -24.03 5.33 -5.02
CA LEU A 210 -24.55 5.76 -3.73
C LEU A 210 -24.62 7.28 -3.55
N SER A 211 -24.15 8.06 -4.54
CA SER A 211 -24.15 9.53 -4.54
C SER A 211 -25.54 10.16 -4.76
N ASN A 212 -26.58 9.34 -4.98
CA ASN A 212 -27.94 9.80 -5.20
C ASN A 212 -28.69 9.97 -3.87
N ASP A 213 -28.72 11.21 -3.38
CA ASP A 213 -29.58 11.64 -2.28
C ASP A 213 -31.05 11.44 -2.66
N GLY A 214 -31.65 10.34 -2.16
CA GLY A 214 -33.06 10.01 -2.41
C GLY A 214 -33.42 8.53 -2.36
N VAL A 215 -32.44 7.63 -2.32
CA VAL A 215 -32.70 6.18 -2.23
C VAL A 215 -33.09 5.79 -0.79
N PRO A 216 -34.20 5.06 -0.58
CA PRO A 216 -34.57 4.54 0.74
C PRO A 216 -33.44 3.71 1.38
N GLN A 217 -33.28 3.82 2.70
CA GLN A 217 -32.20 3.17 3.44
C GLN A 217 -32.17 1.64 3.23
N GLU A 218 -33.33 0.99 3.14
CA GLU A 218 -33.44 -0.45 2.92
C GLU A 218 -32.99 -0.86 1.50
N ASP A 219 -33.28 -0.05 0.49
CA ASP A 219 -32.81 -0.28 -0.87
C ASP A 219 -31.28 -0.10 -0.96
N ARG A 220 -30.73 0.87 -0.22
CA ARG A 220 -29.28 1.04 -0.08
C ARG A 220 -28.62 -0.18 0.58
N LYS A 221 -29.17 -0.69 1.68
CA LYS A 221 -28.65 -1.90 2.34
C LYS A 221 -28.68 -3.10 1.41
N ARG A 222 -29.78 -3.28 0.67
CA ARG A 222 -29.91 -4.37 -0.32
C ARG A 222 -28.91 -4.23 -1.46
N ALA A 223 -28.70 -3.02 -1.97
CA ALA A 223 -27.71 -2.75 -3.01
C ALA A 223 -26.28 -3.06 -2.52
N ILE A 224 -25.94 -2.69 -1.29
CA ILE A 224 -24.64 -3.03 -0.68
C ILE A 224 -24.49 -4.55 -0.53
N ALA A 225 -25.50 -5.25 0.00
CA ALA A 225 -25.44 -6.70 0.17
C ALA A 225 -25.30 -7.45 -1.17
N ASN A 226 -26.02 -7.00 -2.22
CA ASN A 226 -25.89 -7.57 -3.56
C ASN A 226 -24.48 -7.33 -4.14
N PHE A 227 -23.95 -6.11 -3.96
CA PHE A 227 -22.59 -5.77 -4.40
C PHE A 227 -21.54 -6.63 -3.67
N GLN A 228 -21.63 -6.74 -2.34
CA GLN A 228 -20.75 -7.57 -1.53
C GLN A 228 -20.77 -9.02 -2.01
N LYS A 229 -21.96 -9.56 -2.26
CA LYS A 229 -22.12 -10.92 -2.79
C LYS A 229 -21.45 -11.09 -4.14
N GLU A 230 -21.76 -10.22 -5.10
CA GLU A 230 -21.22 -10.31 -6.46
C GLU A 230 -19.69 -10.22 -6.49
N PHE A 231 -19.13 -9.28 -5.72
CA PHE A 231 -17.69 -9.10 -5.63
C PHE A 231 -17.00 -10.29 -4.94
N VAL A 232 -17.49 -10.73 -3.79
CA VAL A 232 -16.85 -11.81 -3.02
C VAL A 232 -16.95 -13.13 -3.78
N GLU A 233 -18.09 -13.47 -4.40
CA GLU A 233 -18.20 -14.68 -5.23
C GLU A 233 -17.22 -14.66 -6.41
N ALA A 234 -17.04 -13.51 -7.06
CA ALA A 234 -16.08 -13.36 -8.15
C ALA A 234 -14.62 -13.50 -7.66
N LEU A 235 -14.28 -12.87 -6.52
CA LEU A 235 -12.96 -12.97 -5.91
C LEU A 235 -12.64 -14.41 -5.48
N GLU A 236 -13.57 -15.08 -4.80
CA GLU A 236 -13.41 -16.47 -4.37
C GLU A 236 -13.23 -17.41 -5.55
N THR A 237 -14.06 -17.29 -6.59
CA THR A 237 -13.94 -18.11 -7.81
C THR A 237 -12.56 -17.95 -8.43
N TYR A 238 -12.10 -16.70 -8.58
CA TYR A 238 -10.81 -16.38 -9.15
C TYR A 238 -9.64 -16.95 -8.32
N LEU A 239 -9.66 -16.78 -6.99
CA LEU A 239 -8.63 -17.32 -6.11
C LEU A 239 -8.63 -18.86 -6.08
N LEU A 240 -9.81 -19.49 -6.06
CA LEU A 240 -9.93 -20.95 -6.10
C LEU A 240 -9.40 -21.52 -7.42
N ASP A 241 -9.65 -20.86 -8.54
CA ASP A 241 -9.12 -21.26 -9.85
C ASP A 241 -7.59 -21.13 -9.91
N PHE A 242 -7.01 -20.09 -9.31
CA PHE A 242 -5.56 -19.99 -9.13
C PHE A 242 -5.03 -21.16 -8.27
N CYS A 243 -5.61 -21.40 -7.10
CA CYS A 243 -5.22 -22.48 -6.20
C CYS A 243 -5.27 -23.85 -6.88
N ARG A 244 -6.31 -24.12 -7.68
CA ARG A 244 -6.47 -25.36 -8.44
C ARG A 244 -5.38 -25.55 -9.48
N ARG A 245 -5.04 -24.50 -10.24
CA ARG A 245 -3.96 -24.53 -11.24
C ARG A 245 -2.58 -24.69 -10.61
N ARG A 246 -2.42 -24.23 -9.37
CA ARG A 246 -1.20 -24.40 -8.56
C ARG A 246 -1.20 -25.67 -7.71
N GLU A 247 -2.23 -26.50 -7.83
CA GLU A 247 -2.39 -27.78 -7.13
C GLU A 247 -2.24 -27.66 -5.60
N LEU A 248 -2.70 -26.56 -5.01
CA LEU A 248 -2.59 -26.35 -3.57
C LEU A 248 -3.48 -27.33 -2.81
N SER A 249 -2.98 -27.82 -1.68
CA SER A 249 -3.80 -28.55 -0.71
C SER A 249 -5.00 -27.71 -0.24
N ALA A 250 -6.01 -28.35 0.35
CA ALA A 250 -7.17 -27.64 0.91
C ALA A 250 -6.73 -26.62 1.97
N THR A 251 -5.79 -27.00 2.84
CA THR A 251 -5.22 -26.11 3.85
C THR A 251 -4.40 -24.99 3.21
N GLY A 252 -3.59 -25.29 2.20
CA GLY A 252 -2.81 -24.27 1.46
C GLY A 252 -3.72 -23.27 0.74
N THR A 253 -4.81 -23.74 0.15
CA THR A 253 -5.86 -22.92 -0.47
C THR A 253 -6.48 -21.96 0.55
N GLU A 254 -6.89 -22.48 1.71
CA GLU A 254 -7.45 -21.68 2.79
C GLU A 254 -6.47 -20.59 3.25
N ARG A 255 -5.21 -20.95 3.49
CA ARG A 255 -4.17 -20.03 3.99
C ARG A 255 -3.81 -18.96 2.95
N LEU A 256 -3.74 -19.31 1.67
CA LEU A 256 -3.51 -18.34 0.61
C LEU A 256 -4.68 -17.34 0.51
N MET A 257 -5.93 -17.83 0.55
CA MET A 257 -7.10 -16.96 0.52
C MET A 257 -7.14 -16.02 1.72
N GLN A 258 -6.85 -16.53 2.93
CA GLN A 258 -6.75 -15.72 4.15
C GLN A 258 -5.66 -14.65 4.03
N ALA A 259 -4.47 -15.01 3.54
CA ALA A 259 -3.37 -14.07 3.36
C ALA A 259 -3.71 -12.96 2.36
N VAL A 260 -4.23 -13.32 1.18
CA VAL A 260 -4.60 -12.36 0.13
C VAL A 260 -5.71 -11.44 0.61
N THR A 261 -6.80 -12.00 1.15
CA THR A 261 -7.97 -11.21 1.55
C THR A 261 -7.71 -10.34 2.78
N THR A 262 -6.76 -10.72 3.64
CA THR A 262 -6.28 -9.87 4.74
C THR A 262 -5.54 -8.65 4.21
N GLN A 263 -4.66 -8.82 3.21
CA GLN A 263 -3.99 -7.67 2.58
C GLN A 263 -4.97 -6.81 1.76
N MET A 264 -6.04 -7.39 1.23
CA MET A 264 -7.13 -6.64 0.58
C MET A 264 -8.11 -5.97 1.57
N SER A 265 -7.95 -6.17 2.88
CA SER A 265 -8.82 -5.61 3.91
C SER A 265 -8.26 -4.29 4.50
N GLN A 266 -8.94 -3.74 5.51
CA GLN A 266 -8.42 -2.62 6.30
C GLN A 266 -7.06 -2.92 6.95
N ILE A 267 -6.74 -4.20 7.21
CA ILE A 267 -5.45 -4.60 7.82
C ILE A 267 -4.31 -4.30 6.84
N GLY A 268 -4.43 -4.75 5.59
CA GLY A 268 -3.43 -4.43 4.57
C GLY A 268 -3.34 -2.92 4.28
N LEU A 269 -4.47 -2.21 4.29
CA LEU A 269 -4.47 -0.75 4.15
C LEU A 269 -3.77 -0.06 5.32
N ALA A 270 -3.98 -0.53 6.55
CA ALA A 270 -3.30 -0.04 7.74
C ALA A 270 -1.79 -0.32 7.68
N ASN A 271 -1.36 -1.46 7.13
CA ASN A 271 0.05 -1.76 6.87
C ASN A 271 0.67 -0.77 5.88
N LEU A 272 -0.04 -0.48 4.79
CA LEU A 272 0.38 0.51 3.81
C LEU A 272 0.52 1.90 4.47
N ASP A 273 -0.49 2.28 5.25
CA ASP A 273 -0.53 3.59 5.90
C ASP A 273 0.58 3.76 6.94
N ARG A 274 0.68 2.86 7.92
CA ARG A 274 1.67 2.95 9.01
C ARG A 274 3.12 2.83 8.54
N SER A 275 3.35 2.29 7.34
CA SER A 275 4.69 2.22 6.74
C SER A 275 5.08 3.53 6.05
N SER A 276 4.08 4.30 5.60
CA SER A 276 4.21 5.47 4.74
C SER A 276 4.42 6.76 5.53
N GLN A 277 4.98 7.78 4.89
CA GLN A 277 5.06 9.13 5.43
C GLN A 277 3.71 9.83 5.51
N ALA A 278 2.73 9.44 4.68
CA ALA A 278 1.40 10.02 4.70
C ALA A 278 0.66 9.76 6.02
N ALA A 279 0.99 8.70 6.77
CA ALA A 279 0.45 8.47 8.12
C ALA A 279 0.84 9.56 9.13
N LYS A 280 1.86 10.36 8.82
CA LYS A 280 2.24 11.52 9.65
C LYS A 280 1.32 12.71 9.46
N TYR A 281 0.40 12.68 8.49
CA TYR A 281 -0.45 13.79 8.10
C TYR A 281 -1.93 13.48 8.36
N PHE A 282 -2.58 14.37 9.10
CA PHE A 282 -4.00 14.34 9.39
C PHE A 282 -4.67 15.46 8.61
N VAL A 283 -5.41 15.10 7.56
CA VAL A 283 -5.92 16.06 6.58
C VAL A 283 -7.41 16.29 6.72
N SER A 284 -7.87 17.51 6.44
CA SER A 284 -9.30 17.86 6.44
C SER A 284 -9.63 18.98 5.44
N GLY A 285 -10.90 19.06 5.05
CA GLY A 285 -11.39 20.07 4.12
C GLY A 285 -12.73 19.66 3.53
N GLN A 286 -13.53 20.63 3.09
CA GLN A 286 -14.83 20.33 2.47
C GLN A 286 -14.70 19.54 1.15
N GLY A 287 -13.57 19.69 0.46
CA GLY A 287 -13.25 18.96 -0.77
C GLY A 287 -12.41 17.70 -0.57
N LEU A 288 -12.19 17.25 0.68
CA LEU A 288 -11.41 16.04 0.94
C LEU A 288 -12.07 14.83 0.28
N ASP A 289 -11.36 14.24 -0.67
CA ASP A 289 -11.71 12.99 -1.30
C ASP A 289 -10.66 11.93 -0.98
N GLN A 290 -11.13 10.75 -0.56
CA GLN A 290 -10.28 9.58 -0.33
C GLN A 290 -10.71 8.45 -1.26
N ARG A 291 -9.79 8.06 -2.13
CA ARG A 291 -9.95 6.95 -3.06
C ARG A 291 -9.07 5.79 -2.66
N THR A 292 -9.67 4.62 -2.50
CA THR A 292 -8.96 3.36 -2.24
C THR A 292 -9.30 2.37 -3.33
N ALA A 293 -8.28 1.82 -3.99
CA ALA A 293 -8.45 0.90 -5.11
C ALA A 293 -7.55 -0.34 -4.96
N TYR A 294 -8.10 -1.50 -5.31
CA TYR A 294 -7.42 -2.78 -5.29
C TYR A 294 -7.51 -3.43 -6.66
N ASN A 295 -6.41 -4.03 -7.12
CA ASN A 295 -6.38 -4.81 -8.34
C ASN A 295 -5.65 -6.14 -8.08
N ILE A 296 -6.37 -7.25 -8.23
CA ILE A 296 -5.78 -8.58 -8.18
C ILE A 296 -5.80 -9.23 -9.56
N SER A 297 -4.63 -9.72 -9.98
CA SER A 297 -4.43 -10.42 -11.25
C SER A 297 -3.36 -11.48 -11.10
N VAL A 298 -3.14 -12.28 -12.15
CA VAL A 298 -1.97 -13.16 -12.23
C VAL A 298 -0.78 -12.44 -12.85
N MET A 299 0.42 -12.92 -12.55
CA MET A 299 1.64 -12.54 -13.24
C MET A 299 2.53 -13.75 -13.47
N ASP A 300 3.22 -13.79 -14.61
CA ASP A 300 4.27 -14.78 -14.87
C ASP A 300 5.56 -14.34 -14.17
N THR A 301 6.12 -15.22 -13.35
CA THR A 301 7.37 -15.01 -12.62
C THR A 301 8.52 -15.85 -13.17
N GLY A 302 8.32 -16.39 -14.37
CA GLY A 302 9.30 -17.17 -15.10
C GLY A 302 9.29 -18.65 -14.74
N PRO A 303 10.15 -19.45 -15.39
CA PRO A 303 10.02 -20.91 -15.40
C PRO A 303 10.14 -21.59 -14.03
N GLN A 304 10.83 -20.96 -13.08
CA GLN A 304 11.13 -21.56 -11.77
C GLN A 304 9.98 -21.43 -10.76
N LEU A 305 9.30 -20.27 -10.77
CA LEU A 305 8.21 -19.96 -9.85
C LEU A 305 6.83 -20.13 -10.53
N GLY A 306 6.79 -19.95 -11.85
CA GLY A 306 5.59 -20.04 -12.67
C GLY A 306 4.66 -18.85 -12.45
N GLU A 307 3.36 -19.12 -12.38
CA GLU A 307 2.35 -18.10 -12.10
C GLU A 307 2.31 -17.72 -10.61
N SER A 308 2.23 -16.42 -10.34
CA SER A 308 1.99 -15.84 -9.00
C SER A 308 0.76 -14.94 -9.03
N LEU A 309 0.15 -14.71 -7.86
CA LEU A 309 -0.87 -13.68 -7.71
C LEU A 309 -0.18 -12.32 -7.49
N LYS A 310 -0.69 -11.30 -8.15
CA LYS A 310 -0.27 -9.91 -8.03
C LYS A 310 -1.44 -9.11 -7.47
N LEU A 311 -1.25 -8.47 -6.32
CA LEU A 311 -2.20 -7.55 -5.72
C LEU A 311 -1.60 -6.15 -5.70
N SER A 312 -2.19 -5.22 -6.44
CA SER A 312 -1.87 -3.80 -6.35
C SER A 312 -2.89 -3.10 -5.45
N MET A 313 -2.42 -2.26 -4.55
CA MET A 313 -3.21 -1.48 -3.60
C MET A 313 -2.84 -0.01 -3.75
N LEU A 314 -3.86 0.85 -3.80
CA LEU A 314 -3.72 2.29 -3.93
C LEU A 314 -4.60 2.99 -2.91
N CYS A 315 -4.04 3.99 -2.24
CA CYS A 315 -4.78 4.92 -1.39
C CYS A 315 -4.35 6.34 -1.73
N MET A 316 -5.31 7.21 -2.02
CA MET A 316 -5.05 8.59 -2.38
C MET A 316 -6.01 9.52 -1.63
N LYS A 317 -5.48 10.58 -1.02
CA LYS A 317 -6.24 11.67 -0.39
C LYS A 317 -5.95 12.96 -1.15
N THR A 318 -6.99 13.67 -1.58
CA THR A 318 -6.88 14.93 -2.36
C THR A 318 -7.90 15.95 -1.90
N GLY A 319 -7.78 17.22 -2.35
CA GLY A 319 -8.79 18.25 -2.15
C GLY A 319 -8.97 18.73 -0.71
N PHE A 320 -8.12 18.26 0.21
CA PHE A 320 -8.03 18.80 1.56
C PHE A 320 -7.38 20.19 1.53
N THR A 321 -7.75 21.01 2.51
CA THR A 321 -7.28 22.40 2.61
C THR A 321 -6.61 22.69 3.94
N HIS A 322 -6.63 21.72 4.86
CA HIS A 322 -5.98 21.79 6.15
C HIS A 322 -5.26 20.48 6.45
N TYR A 323 -4.16 20.57 7.18
CA TYR A 323 -3.43 19.41 7.68
C TYR A 323 -2.83 19.67 9.07
N LEU A 324 -2.64 18.59 9.82
CA LEU A 324 -1.80 18.53 11.01
C LEU A 324 -0.75 17.46 10.79
N THR A 325 0.41 17.61 11.41
CA THR A 325 1.42 16.55 11.51
C THR A 325 1.41 15.90 12.89
N GLU A 326 1.97 14.71 13.00
CA GLU A 326 2.23 14.04 14.28
C GLU A 326 3.00 14.94 15.26
N GLU A 327 3.93 15.76 14.76
CA GLU A 327 4.68 16.73 15.57
C GLU A 327 3.79 17.86 16.12
N THR A 328 2.80 18.31 15.35
CA THR A 328 1.85 19.36 15.76
C THR A 328 0.70 18.86 16.62
N LEU A 329 0.45 17.55 16.67
CA LEU A 329 -0.66 16.96 17.43
C LEU A 329 -0.42 16.86 18.93
N GLY A 330 0.75 17.28 19.40
CA GLY A 330 1.08 17.36 20.82
C GLY A 330 1.37 15.99 21.43
N ILE A 331 2.59 15.83 21.94
CA ILE A 331 2.83 14.88 23.03
C ILE A 331 2.18 15.48 24.27
N PRO A 332 1.38 14.73 25.07
CA PRO A 332 0.83 15.23 26.32
C PRO A 332 1.94 15.82 27.20
N GLY A 333 1.85 17.11 27.55
CA GLY A 333 2.86 17.81 28.34
C GLY A 333 4.00 18.49 27.56
N SER A 334 3.91 18.60 26.23
CA SER A 334 4.81 19.45 25.42
C SER A 334 4.28 20.88 25.27
N PHE A 335 5.17 21.87 25.12
CA PHE A 335 4.84 23.30 24.98
C PHE A 335 4.02 23.67 23.72
N PHE A 336 3.65 22.69 22.89
CA PHE A 336 2.93 22.84 21.62
C PHE A 336 1.52 22.26 21.66
N GLU A 337 0.94 22.09 22.86
CA GLU A 337 -0.50 21.81 22.97
C GLU A 337 -1.27 22.92 22.23
N ASP A 338 -2.03 22.51 21.19
CA ASP A 338 -2.96 23.32 20.39
C ASP A 338 -2.40 24.19 19.24
N GLU A 339 -1.42 23.70 18.45
CA GLU A 339 -1.22 24.32 17.12
C GLU A 339 -2.46 24.09 16.22
N PRO A 340 -3.08 25.15 15.68
CA PRO A 340 -4.25 25.00 14.82
C PRO A 340 -3.87 24.31 13.50
N PRO A 341 -4.81 23.61 12.84
CA PRO A 341 -4.58 23.00 11.54
C PRO A 341 -3.97 23.98 10.54
N GLN A 342 -2.84 23.61 9.94
CA GLN A 342 -2.14 24.41 8.95
C GLN A 342 -2.91 24.40 7.63
N ARG A 343 -2.98 25.55 6.95
CA ARG A 343 -3.68 25.68 5.66
C ARG A 343 -2.79 25.19 4.51
N CYS A 344 -3.39 24.54 3.53
CA CYS A 344 -2.71 24.13 2.29
C CYS A 344 -3.62 24.33 1.07
N ALA A 345 -3.01 24.38 -0.11
CA ALA A 345 -3.72 24.48 -1.37
C ALA A 345 -4.45 23.16 -1.69
N PRO A 346 -5.64 23.20 -2.32
CA PRO A 346 -6.39 21.99 -2.72
C PRO A 346 -5.65 21.06 -3.69
N SER A 347 -4.56 21.53 -4.30
CA SER A 347 -3.62 20.73 -5.10
C SER A 347 -2.77 19.77 -4.27
N SER A 348 -2.76 19.91 -2.94
CA SER A 348 -2.08 18.99 -2.03
C SER A 348 -2.68 17.59 -2.12
N TYR A 349 -1.82 16.57 -2.01
CA TYR A 349 -2.25 15.18 -2.05
C TYR A 349 -1.34 14.27 -1.22
N LEU A 350 -1.93 13.19 -0.76
CA LEU A 350 -1.21 12.05 -0.16
C LEU A 350 -1.47 10.85 -1.06
N TYR A 351 -0.42 10.20 -1.53
CA TYR A 351 -0.51 9.07 -2.44
C TYR A 351 0.34 7.90 -1.96
N GLN A 352 -0.31 6.76 -1.77
CA GLN A 352 0.31 5.52 -1.34
C GLN A 352 -0.05 4.43 -2.33
N TYR A 353 0.95 3.66 -2.73
CA TYR A 353 0.78 2.55 -3.64
C TYR A 353 1.72 1.40 -3.29
N THR A 354 1.25 0.18 -3.44
CA THR A 354 2.09 -1.01 -3.36
C THR A 354 1.59 -2.09 -4.29
N THR A 355 2.51 -2.92 -4.77
CA THR A 355 2.19 -4.21 -5.40
C THR A 355 2.82 -5.33 -4.60
N LEU A 356 1.96 -6.22 -4.13
CA LEU A 356 2.30 -7.45 -3.44
C LEU A 356 2.25 -8.61 -4.41
N ARG A 357 3.19 -9.53 -4.27
CA ARG A 357 3.23 -10.79 -4.98
C ARG A 357 3.04 -11.93 -3.99
N PHE A 358 2.03 -12.77 -4.23
CA PHE A 358 1.82 -13.99 -3.48
C PHE A 358 2.27 -15.20 -4.31
N THR A 359 3.11 -16.02 -3.69
CA THR A 359 3.60 -17.26 -4.31
C THR A 359 3.46 -18.41 -3.32
N PRO A 360 2.96 -19.58 -3.75
CA PRO A 360 3.06 -20.79 -2.96
C PRO A 360 4.53 -21.20 -2.82
N GLY A 361 5.00 -21.23 -1.59
CA GLY A 361 6.35 -21.61 -1.19
C GLY A 361 6.43 -23.07 -0.70
N PRO A 362 7.52 -23.43 0.02
CA PRO A 362 7.74 -24.79 0.49
C PRO A 362 6.69 -25.23 1.51
N LEU A 363 6.55 -26.56 1.67
CA LEU A 363 5.67 -27.13 2.69
C LEU A 363 6.21 -26.82 4.11
N VAL A 364 5.37 -26.21 4.94
CA VAL A 364 5.62 -25.96 6.36
C VAL A 364 4.45 -26.54 7.16
N GLY A 365 4.74 -27.47 8.07
CA GLY A 365 3.70 -28.12 8.87
C GLY A 365 2.69 -28.95 8.05
N GLY A 366 3.09 -29.42 6.86
CA GLY A 366 2.22 -30.22 5.99
C GLY A 366 1.31 -29.43 5.05
N CYS A 367 1.48 -28.11 4.94
CA CYS A 367 0.76 -27.26 3.98
C CYS A 367 1.72 -26.27 3.30
N GLU A 368 1.36 -25.80 2.12
CA GLU A 368 2.15 -24.87 1.32
C GLU A 368 2.21 -23.51 2.05
N ARG A 369 3.42 -23.04 2.35
CA ARG A 369 3.60 -21.72 2.95
C ARG A 369 3.39 -20.65 1.89
N THR A 370 2.49 -19.72 2.13
CA THR A 370 2.31 -18.55 1.27
C THR A 370 3.43 -17.57 1.54
N GLU A 371 4.14 -17.15 0.50
CA GLU A 371 5.11 -16.06 0.55
C GLU A 371 4.46 -14.81 -0.02
N CYS A 372 4.50 -13.70 0.74
CA CYS A 372 4.04 -12.39 0.30
C CYS A 372 5.22 -11.42 0.22
N LEU A 373 5.50 -10.90 -0.97
CA LEU A 373 6.63 -10.01 -1.22
C LEU A 373 6.16 -8.69 -1.83
N VAL A 374 6.66 -7.57 -1.32
CA VAL A 374 6.51 -6.25 -1.93
C VAL A 374 7.43 -6.21 -3.16
N ILE A 375 6.87 -6.00 -4.35
CA ILE A 375 7.64 -5.97 -5.60
C ILE A 375 7.74 -4.57 -6.21
N ASP A 376 6.85 -3.66 -5.81
CA ASP A 376 6.82 -2.26 -6.22
C ASP A 376 6.08 -1.47 -5.13
N ALA A 377 6.54 -0.27 -4.79
CA ALA A 377 5.84 0.59 -3.83
C ALA A 377 6.20 2.06 -4.05
N LEU A 378 5.22 2.94 -3.86
CA LEU A 378 5.39 4.39 -3.95
C LEU A 378 4.69 5.07 -2.79
N ASP A 379 5.38 6.02 -2.17
CA ASP A 379 4.91 6.84 -1.07
C ASP A 379 5.23 8.30 -1.41
N GLU A 380 4.19 9.08 -1.71
CA GLU A 380 4.32 10.47 -2.13
C GLU A 380 3.42 11.36 -1.28
N VAL A 381 4.04 12.38 -0.69
CA VAL A 381 3.37 13.41 0.10
C VAL A 381 3.67 14.74 -0.57
N HIS A 382 2.62 15.39 -1.05
CA HIS A 382 2.70 16.73 -1.61
C HIS A 382 1.80 17.66 -0.80
N ILE A 383 2.42 18.54 -0.03
CA ILE A 383 1.74 19.60 0.71
C ILE A 383 2.22 20.93 0.14
N ASP A 384 1.27 21.76 -0.27
CA ASP A 384 1.51 23.14 -0.72
C ASP A 384 0.97 24.12 0.33
N PRO A 385 1.78 24.54 1.31
CA PRO A 385 1.30 25.36 2.43
C PRO A 385 0.85 26.74 1.97
N VAL A 386 -0.29 27.20 2.49
CA VAL A 386 -0.76 28.56 2.24
C VAL A 386 -0.24 29.46 3.35
N PRO A 387 0.49 30.56 3.04
CA PRO A 387 0.97 31.49 4.04
C PRO A 387 -0.19 32.01 4.91
N PRO A 388 0.03 32.24 6.22
CA PRO A 388 -0.95 32.95 7.02
C PRO A 388 -1.21 34.32 6.39
N ASP A 389 -2.47 34.69 6.23
CA ASP A 389 -2.85 35.99 5.69
C ASP A 389 -2.37 37.10 6.65
N ASP A 390 -1.32 37.84 6.28
CA ASP A 390 -0.85 39.06 6.99
C ASP A 390 -1.90 40.20 7.00
N SER A 391 -3.06 40.00 6.35
CA SER A 391 -4.10 41.02 6.15
C SER A 391 -5.08 41.19 7.32
N GLN A 392 -4.85 40.52 8.46
CA GLN A 392 -5.52 40.84 9.73
C GLN A 392 -4.73 41.75 10.68
N CYS A 393 -3.60 42.33 10.26
CA CYS A 393 -3.12 43.59 10.84
C CYS A 393 -3.83 44.80 10.21
N GLY A 394 -5.15 44.73 10.10
CA GLY A 394 -5.99 45.90 9.85
C GLY A 394 -5.99 46.76 11.11
N GLY A 395 -5.36 47.94 11.02
CA GLY A 395 -5.25 48.89 12.12
C GLY A 395 -6.59 49.08 12.84
N LEU A 396 -6.57 48.84 14.15
CA LEU A 396 -7.53 49.46 15.04
C LEU A 396 -7.32 50.97 14.92
N ASP A 397 -8.15 51.64 14.13
CA ASP A 397 -8.37 53.08 14.24
C ASP A 397 -8.91 53.33 15.66
N LEU A 398 -7.99 53.57 16.58
CA LEU A 398 -8.30 54.10 17.90
C LEU A 398 -8.99 55.46 17.70
N PRO A 399 -10.18 55.69 18.27
CA PRO A 399 -10.81 56.99 18.18
C PRO A 399 -9.91 58.02 18.87
N GLN A 400 -9.50 59.06 18.13
CA GLN A 400 -8.80 60.21 18.69
C GLN A 400 -9.64 60.82 19.82
N VAL A 401 -9.16 60.67 21.05
CA VAL A 401 -9.70 61.39 22.20
C VAL A 401 -9.32 62.86 22.03
N SER A 402 -10.30 63.67 21.64
CA SER A 402 -10.15 65.13 21.66
C SER A 402 -9.98 65.59 23.10
N GLU A 403 -8.82 66.17 23.41
CA GLU A 403 -8.60 66.93 24.65
C GLU A 403 -9.68 68.02 24.78
N ARG A 404 -10.57 67.88 25.77
CA ARG A 404 -11.32 69.01 26.31
C ARG A 404 -10.63 69.49 27.57
N ARG A 405 -10.04 70.67 27.46
CA ARG A 405 -9.59 71.52 28.57
C ARG A 405 -10.72 71.71 29.58
N TYR A 406 -10.37 71.58 30.86
CA TYR A 406 -10.83 72.47 31.93
C TYR A 406 -9.63 72.86 32.78
#